data_AF-A0A7Y5D9T5-F1
#
_entry.id   AF-A0A7Y5D9T5-F1
#
_cell.length_a   1.000
_cell.length_b   1.000
_cell.length_c   1.000
_cell.angle_alpha   90.00
_cell.angle_beta   90.00
_cell.angle_gamma   90.00
#
_symmetry.space_group_name_H-M   'P 1'
#
loop_
_entity.id
_entity.type
_entity.pdbx_description
1 polymer ?
#
loop_
_entity_poly.entity_id
_entity_poly.type
_entity_poly.pdbx_seq_one_letter_code
_entity_poly.pdbx_strand_id
1 'polypeptide(L)'
;MKTLLFVLISFIAVTAFTSGLLIISSPDGGGIMNLQLSLLKNSPFKNFLIPGLVLTVMVGGTNLLAVFFNIQRAASRYNWAMAGGLILSAWIIA
;
A
#
# COMPACT_ATOMS: atom_id res chain seq x y z
N MET A 1 -4.51 0.41 -23.00
CA MET A 1 -3.56 0.86 -21.95
C MET A 1 -4.22 1.54 -20.76
N LYS A 2 -5.19 2.46 -20.92
CA LYS A 2 -5.84 3.16 -19.79
C LYS A 2 -6.56 2.21 -18.80
N THR A 3 -7.28 1.21 -19.32
CA THR A 3 -8.02 0.24 -18.50
C THR A 3 -7.09 -0.63 -17.66
N LEU A 4 -6.00 -1.13 -18.25
CA LEU A 4 -5.03 -1.95 -17.51
C LEU A 4 -4.40 -1.15 -16.36
N LEU A 5 -3.95 0.08 -16.64
CA LEU A 5 -3.40 0.95 -15.60
C LEU A 5 -4.41 1.14 -14.46
N PHE A 6 -5.66 1.47 -14.78
CA PHE A 6 -6.73 1.68 -13.81
C PHE A 6 -6.99 0.43 -12.95
N VAL A 7 -7.05 -0.75 -13.57
CA VAL A 7 -7.24 -2.03 -12.86
C VAL A 7 -6.08 -2.28 -11.89
N LEU A 8 -4.84 -2.12 -12.35
CA LEU A 8 -3.65 -2.36 -11.53
C LEU A 8 -3.56 -1.40 -10.34
N ILE A 9 -3.73 -0.09 -10.56
CA ILE A 9 -3.66 0.88 -9.45
C ILE A 9 -4.82 0.68 -8.46
N SER A 10 -6.01 0.29 -8.93
CA SER A 10 -7.16 -0.01 -8.06
C SER A 10 -6.91 -1.26 -7.23
N PHE A 11 -6.34 -2.30 -7.85
CA PHE A 11 -5.97 -3.53 -7.16
C PHE A 11 -4.93 -3.25 -6.06
N ILE A 12 -3.87 -2.51 -6.38
CA ILE A 12 -2.84 -2.12 -5.40
C ILE A 12 -3.44 -1.26 -4.29
N ALA A 13 -4.25 -0.25 -4.63
CA ALA A 13 -4.89 0.63 -3.67
C ALA A 13 -5.72 -0.15 -2.64
N VAL A 14 -6.62 -1.03 -3.11
CA VAL A 14 -7.48 -1.83 -2.23
C VAL A 14 -6.65 -2.78 -1.37
N THR A 15 -5.75 -3.54 -1.99
CA THR A 15 -4.97 -4.56 -1.26
C THR A 15 -4.01 -3.95 -0.25
N ALA A 16 -3.24 -2.93 -0.62
CA ALA A 16 -2.29 -2.28 0.29
C ALA A 16 -3.00 -1.53 1.43
N PHE A 17 -4.11 -0.82 1.12
CA PHE A 17 -4.84 -0.07 2.13
C PHE A 17 -5.53 -0.98 3.15
N THR A 18 -6.26 -2.00 2.66
CA THR A 18 -6.98 -2.94 3.54
C THR A 18 -6.01 -3.80 4.35
N SER A 19 -4.95 -4.33 3.74
CA SER A 19 -3.96 -5.12 4.46
C SER A 19 -3.21 -4.29 5.50
N GLY A 20 -2.80 -3.06 5.16
CA GLY A 20 -2.16 -2.17 6.12
C GLY A 20 -3.05 -1.87 7.33
N LEU A 21 -4.36 -1.62 7.13
CA LEU A 21 -5.30 -1.39 8.24
C LEU A 21 -5.45 -2.61 9.14
N LEU A 22 -5.56 -3.81 8.55
CA LEU A 22 -5.65 -5.05 9.32
C LEU A 22 -4.39 -5.28 10.16
N ILE A 23 -3.22 -5.03 9.60
CA ILE A 23 -1.94 -5.15 10.29
C ILE A 23 -1.79 -4.10 11.40
N ILE A 24 -2.25 -2.87 11.19
CA ILE A 24 -2.29 -1.83 12.23
C ILE A 24 -3.20 -2.25 13.40
N SER A 25 -4.33 -2.91 13.11
CA SER A 25 -5.29 -3.32 14.13
C SER A 25 -4.79 -4.44 15.05
N SER A 26 -3.82 -5.24 14.61
CA SER A 26 -3.18 -6.31 15.40
C SER A 26 -1.67 -6.31 15.13
N PRO A 27 -0.94 -5.34 15.70
CA PRO A 27 0.45 -5.11 15.34
C PRO A 27 1.45 -6.11 15.93
N ASP A 28 1.01 -6.85 16.94
CA ASP A 28 1.67 -8.04 17.47
C ASP A 28 1.67 -9.22 16.47
N GLY A 29 1.00 -9.06 15.32
CA GLY A 29 0.83 -10.10 14.31
C GLY A 29 -0.36 -11.02 14.58
N GLY A 30 -1.07 -10.83 15.70
CA GLY A 30 -2.28 -11.58 16.02
C GLY A 30 -3.47 -11.22 15.12
N GLY A 31 -4.66 -11.68 15.52
CA GLY A 31 -5.91 -11.34 14.84
C GLY A 31 -6.13 -12.07 13.51
N ILE A 32 -6.78 -11.41 12.56
CA ILE A 32 -7.30 -12.02 11.33
C ILE A 32 -6.18 -12.57 10.42
N MET A 33 -5.00 -11.93 10.45
CA MET A 33 -3.88 -12.33 9.57
C MET A 33 -2.94 -13.37 10.19
N ASN A 34 -2.95 -13.55 11.51
CA ASN A 34 -2.15 -14.55 12.22
C ASN A 34 -0.67 -14.60 11.76
N LEU A 35 -0.06 -13.42 11.66
CA LEU A 35 1.32 -13.20 11.25
C LEU A 35 2.28 -13.51 12.41
N GLN A 36 3.37 -14.20 12.11
CA GLN A 36 4.41 -14.45 13.10
C GLN A 36 5.39 -13.27 13.17
N LEU A 37 5.72 -12.81 14.38
CA LEU A 37 6.76 -11.80 14.60
C LEU A 37 8.15 -12.25 14.13
N SER A 38 8.36 -13.55 13.94
CA SER A 38 9.58 -14.10 13.33
C SER A 38 9.87 -13.54 11.94
N LEU A 39 8.84 -13.07 11.22
CA LEU A 39 8.97 -12.40 9.93
C LEU A 39 9.76 -11.08 10.04
N LEU A 40 9.81 -10.46 11.22
CA LEU A 40 10.56 -9.23 11.47
C LEU A 40 11.97 -9.49 12.04
N LYS A 41 12.41 -10.74 12.18
CA LYS A 41 13.69 -11.06 12.85
C LYS A 41 14.91 -10.37 12.21
N ASN A 42 14.86 -10.15 10.89
CA ASN A 42 15.92 -9.46 10.13
C ASN A 42 15.54 -8.00 9.79
N SER A 43 14.47 -7.48 10.37
CA SER A 43 13.95 -6.14 10.13
C SER A 43 14.32 -5.21 11.29
N PRO A 44 14.48 -3.89 11.06
CA PRO A 44 14.63 -2.92 12.13
C PRO A 44 13.36 -2.74 12.99
N PHE A 45 12.22 -3.30 12.56
CA PHE A 45 10.93 -3.12 13.23
C PHE A 45 10.68 -4.20 14.29
N LYS A 46 10.13 -3.80 15.44
CA LYS A 46 9.77 -4.71 16.55
C LYS A 46 8.36 -5.29 16.42
N ASN A 47 7.50 -4.63 15.66
CA ASN A 47 6.10 -4.99 15.44
C ASN A 47 5.65 -4.48 14.07
N PHE A 48 4.45 -4.88 13.64
CA PHE A 48 3.96 -4.54 12.31
C PHE A 48 3.27 -3.15 12.22
N LEU A 49 3.31 -2.30 13.26
CA LEU A 49 2.68 -0.97 13.24
C LEU A 49 3.24 -0.09 12.12
N ILE A 50 4.57 0.07 12.10
CA ILE A 50 5.24 0.96 11.15
C ILE A 50 5.07 0.42 9.72
N PRO A 51 5.32 -0.87 9.43
CA PRO A 51 5.00 -1.46 8.13
C PRO A 51 3.55 -1.24 7.69
N GLY A 52 2.59 -1.48 8.60
CA GLY A 52 1.16 -1.28 8.32
C GLY A 52 0.84 0.17 7.96
N LEU A 53 1.41 1.13 8.68
CA LEU A 53 1.17 2.56 8.44
C LEU A 53 1.76 3.03 7.11
N VAL A 54 2.95 2.53 6.74
CA VAL A 54 3.55 2.80 5.42
C VAL A 54 2.70 2.19 4.30
N LEU A 55 2.25 0.94 4.46
CA LEU A 55 1.36 0.29 3.49
C LEU A 55 0.03 1.02 3.34
N THR A 56 -0.61 1.46 4.42
CA THR A 56 -1.89 2.17 4.36
C THR A 56 -1.74 3.56 3.77
N VAL A 57 -0.81 4.37 4.29
CA VAL A 57 -0.72 5.80 3.95
C VAL A 57 0.08 6.03 2.68
N MET A 58 1.31 5.52 2.62
CA MET A 58 2.23 5.81 1.52
C MET A 58 1.82 5.03 0.27
N VAL A 59 1.71 3.71 0.38
CA VAL A 59 1.40 2.85 -0.78
C VAL A 59 -0.09 2.91 -1.11
N GLY A 60 -0.96 2.55 -0.17
CA GLY A 60 -2.40 2.49 -0.34
C GLY A 60 -2.99 3.87 -0.63
N GLY A 61 -2.66 4.87 0.19
CA GLY A 61 -3.16 6.24 0.06
C GLY A 61 -2.76 6.89 -1.27
N THR A 62 -1.49 6.80 -1.69
CA THR A 62 -1.07 7.36 -2.98
C THR A 62 -1.77 6.66 -4.15
N ASN A 63 -1.93 5.34 -4.11
CA ASN A 63 -2.64 4.61 -5.16
C ASN A 63 -4.16 4.90 -5.14
N LEU A 64 -4.79 5.11 -3.98
CA LEU A 64 -6.18 5.57 -3.88
C LEU A 64 -6.36 6.95 -4.53
N LEU A 65 -5.43 7.88 -4.29
CA LEU A 65 -5.41 9.17 -4.98
C LEU A 65 -5.24 9.00 -6.50
N ALA A 66 -4.36 8.10 -6.93
CA ALA A 66 -4.18 7.79 -8.36
C ALA A 66 -5.46 7.24 -9.01
N VAL A 67 -6.21 6.37 -8.30
CA VAL A 67 -7.53 5.87 -8.71
C VAL A 67 -8.52 7.03 -8.82
N PHE A 68 -8.61 7.87 -7.79
CA PHE A 68 -9.53 9.01 -7.74
C PHE A 68 -9.29 10.02 -8.88
N PHE A 69 -8.04 10.38 -9.15
CA PHE A 69 -7.71 11.26 -10.28
C PHE A 69 -7.91 10.59 -11.65
N ASN A 70 -7.80 9.26 -11.74
CA ASN A 70 -8.15 8.53 -12.97
C ASN A 70 -9.65 8.60 -13.27
N ILE A 71 -10.49 8.42 -12.25
CA ILE A 71 -11.97 8.49 -12.37
C ILE A 71 -12.40 9.89 -12.81
N GLN A 72 -11.82 10.93 -12.21
CA GLN A 72 -12.09 12.33 -12.59
C GLN A 72 -11.50 12.74 -13.95
N ARG A 73 -10.77 11.83 -14.61
CA ARG A 73 -10.07 12.10 -15.89
C ARG A 73 -9.15 13.32 -15.82
N ALA A 74 -8.60 13.62 -14.65
CA ALA A 74 -7.72 14.76 -14.44
C ALA A 74 -6.43 14.63 -15.26
N ALA A 75 -5.88 15.76 -15.70
CA ALA A 75 -4.62 15.80 -16.46
C ALA A 75 -3.46 15.14 -15.70
N SER A 76 -3.47 15.23 -14.36
CA SER A 76 -2.44 14.68 -13.47
C SER A 76 -2.56 13.17 -13.19
N ARG A 77 -3.50 12.44 -13.83
CA ARG A 77 -3.75 11.02 -13.51
C ARG A 77 -2.51 10.12 -13.66
N TYR A 78 -1.65 10.40 -14.63
CA TYR A 78 -0.46 9.58 -14.88
C TYR A 78 0.65 9.88 -13.87
N ASN A 79 0.77 11.12 -13.41
CA ASN A 79 1.76 11.51 -12.41
C ASN A 79 1.50 10.80 -11.07
N TRP A 80 0.24 10.74 -10.65
CA TRP A 80 -0.14 10.02 -9.43
C TRP A 80 0.05 8.51 -9.54
N ALA A 81 -0.23 7.93 -10.71
CA ALA A 81 0.04 6.51 -10.95
C ALA A 81 1.55 6.20 -10.94
N MET A 82 2.38 7.08 -11.52
CA MET A 82 3.84 6.95 -11.46
C MET A 82 4.36 7.11 -10.03
N ALA A 83 3.88 8.10 -9.28
CA ALA A 83 4.24 8.28 -7.87
C ALA A 83 3.89 7.04 -7.03
N GLY A 84 2.68 6.49 -7.21
CA GLY A 84 2.25 5.26 -6.54
C GLY A 84 3.14 4.05 -6.89
N GLY A 85 3.58 3.94 -8.14
CA GLY A 85 4.53 2.91 -8.57
C GLY A 85 5.91 3.09 -7.95
N LEU A 86 6.46 4.29 -7.95
CA LEU A 86 7.77 4.58 -7.35
C LEU A 86 7.79 4.33 -5.85
N ILE A 87 6.74 4.76 -5.14
CA ILE A 87 6.60 4.53 -3.70
C ILE A 87 6.48 3.03 -3.40
N LEU A 88 5.70 2.29 -4.20
CA LEU A 88 5.61 0.84 -4.05
C LEU A 88 6.97 0.15 -4.28
N SER A 89 7.69 0.52 -5.34
CA SER A 89 9.00 -0.04 -5.62
C SER A 89 10.00 0.28 -4.51
N ALA A 90 10.03 1.52 -4.02
CA ALA A 90 10.89 1.92 -2.91
C ALA A 90 10.58 1.10 -1.65
N TRP A 91 9.31 0.87 -1.33
CA TRP A 91 8.89 0.08 -0.18
C TRP A 91 9.28 -1.40 -0.27
N ILE A 92 9.27 -1.99 -1.47
CA ILE A 92 9.66 -3.39 -1.67
C ILE A 92 11.18 -3.57 -1.55
N ILE A 93 11.95 -2.55 -1.92
CA ILE A 93 13.42 -2.60 -1.94
C ILE A 93 14.05 -2.22 -0.58
N ALA A 94 13.41 -1.31 0.16
CA ALA A 94 13.88 -0.80 1.44
C ALA A 94 13.64 -1.78 2.60
#